data_AF-A0A966W1Y8-F1
#
_entry.id   AF-A0A966W1Y8-F1
#
_cell.length_a   1.000
_cell.length_b   1.000
_cell.length_c   1.000
_cell.angle_alpha   90.00
_cell.angle_beta   90.00
_cell.angle_gamma   90.00
#
_symmetry.space_group_name_H-M   'P 1'
#
loop_
_entity.id
_entity.type
_entity.pdbx_description
1 polymer ?
#
loop_
_entity_poly.entity_id
_entity_poly.type
_entity_poly.pdbx_seq_one_letter_code
_entity_poly.pdbx_strand_id
1 'polypeptide(L)'
;MGSEDPEELLQDATLIAARLLIRARANGKTVTPGNIAYYTLLHLRSGRRSHSASRSDAMGSRTQLVGHSRVDSLADAVGGPDAEEPLTLGDVLASDTEDPSQTAARNLDWQALVATLDEWALAVLHCLADEVRLQEVATQHGVSRSTVQGWRNRLTELVRSFLGADVLHLIQRTPQWRENLTALREQLACRGERRLAA
;
A
#
# COMPACT_ATOMS: atom_id res chain seq x y z
N MET A 1 16.41 -25.74 -3.10
CA MET A 1 15.56 -26.45 -4.09
C MET A 1 14.40 -27.03 -3.32
N GLY A 2 13.17 -26.65 -3.68
CA GLY A 2 11.97 -26.77 -2.86
C GLY A 2 11.55 -28.21 -2.54
N SER A 3 10.89 -28.36 -1.40
CA SER A 3 10.21 -29.57 -0.92
C SER A 3 8.93 -29.85 -1.72
N GLU A 4 9.02 -29.93 -3.05
CA GLU A 4 7.87 -30.21 -3.90
C GLU A 4 7.68 -31.72 -4.04
N ASP A 5 6.43 -32.16 -3.90
CA ASP A 5 6.06 -33.56 -4.10
C ASP A 5 6.33 -33.94 -5.57
N PRO A 6 7.17 -34.96 -5.83
CA PRO A 6 7.50 -35.38 -7.19
C PRO A 6 6.27 -35.81 -7.99
N GLU A 7 5.22 -36.34 -7.34
CA GLU A 7 4.00 -36.74 -8.04
C GLU A 7 3.18 -35.54 -8.50
N GLU A 8 3.08 -34.51 -7.67
CA GLU A 8 2.40 -33.25 -8.00
C GLU A 8 3.11 -32.53 -9.16
N LEU A 9 4.45 -32.51 -9.14
CA LEU A 9 5.26 -31.95 -10.22
C LEU A 9 5.06 -32.66 -11.55
N LEU A 10 4.94 -33.99 -11.53
CA LEU A 10 4.71 -34.80 -12.73
C LEU A 10 3.31 -34.53 -13.30
N GLN A 11 2.29 -34.40 -12.44
CA GLN A 11 0.94 -34.04 -12.85
C GLN A 11 0.89 -32.64 -13.49
N ASP A 12 1.53 -31.66 -12.85
CA ASP A 12 1.64 -30.29 -13.37
C ASP A 12 2.35 -30.25 -14.72
N ALA A 13 3.48 -30.96 -14.83
CA ALA A 13 4.25 -31.07 -16.07
C ALA A 13 3.38 -31.63 -17.21
N THR A 14 2.62 -32.68 -16.91
CA THR A 14 1.75 -33.34 -17.87
C THR A 14 0.65 -32.41 -18.36
N LEU A 15 0.00 -31.68 -17.45
CA LEU A 15 -1.06 -30.75 -17.79
C LEU A 15 -0.53 -29.53 -18.57
N ILE A 16 0.63 -29.00 -18.20
CA ILE A 16 1.29 -27.90 -18.92
C ILE A 16 1.65 -28.34 -20.35
N ALA A 17 2.27 -29.51 -20.51
CA ALA A 17 2.63 -30.07 -21.82
C ALA A 17 1.39 -30.28 -22.70
N ALA A 18 0.31 -30.86 -22.14
CA ALA A 18 -0.94 -31.06 -22.85
C ALA A 18 -1.56 -29.73 -23.33
N ARG A 19 -1.57 -28.70 -22.48
CA ARG A 19 -2.08 -27.37 -22.85
C ARG A 19 -1.24 -26.70 -23.92
N LEU A 20 0.09 -26.79 -23.84
CA LEU A 20 0.99 -26.26 -24.87
C LEU A 20 0.73 -26.93 -26.22
N LEU A 21 0.56 -28.25 -26.24
CA LEU A 21 0.26 -29.03 -27.44
C LEU A 21 -1.10 -28.65 -28.06
N ILE A 22 -2.15 -28.58 -27.24
CA ILE A 22 -3.50 -28.19 -27.69
C ILE A 22 -3.48 -26.76 -28.27
N ARG A 23 -2.82 -25.82 -27.59
CA ARG A 23 -2.71 -24.43 -28.07
C ARG A 23 -1.87 -24.29 -29.32
N ALA A 24 -0.78 -25.05 -29.45
CA ALA A 24 0.04 -25.03 -30.66
C ALA A 24 -0.78 -25.51 -31.86
N ARG A 25 -1.55 -26.60 -31.69
CA ARG A 25 -2.48 -27.12 -32.72
C ARG A 25 -3.56 -26.10 -33.08
N ALA A 26 -4.22 -25.50 -32.08
CA ALA A 26 -5.28 -24.51 -32.30
C ALA A 26 -4.78 -23.28 -33.08
N ASN A 27 -3.50 -22.91 -32.91
CA ASN A 27 -2.88 -21.79 -33.60
C ASN A 27 -2.14 -22.18 -34.89
N GLY A 28 -2.28 -23.42 -35.37
CA GLY A 28 -1.60 -23.91 -36.58
C GLY A 28 -0.06 -23.92 -36.48
N LYS A 29 0.50 -23.92 -35.27
CA LYS A 29 1.95 -23.90 -35.06
C LYS A 29 2.52 -25.31 -35.03
N THR A 30 3.55 -25.55 -35.84
CA THR A 30 4.30 -26.82 -35.83
C THR A 30 5.29 -26.79 -34.66
N VAL A 31 5.13 -27.73 -33.72
CA VAL A 31 5.98 -27.86 -32.53
C VAL A 31 6.55 -29.26 -32.44
N THR A 32 7.83 -29.36 -32.06
CA THR A 32 8.47 -30.64 -31.79
C THR A 32 8.24 -31.07 -30.33
N PRO A 33 8.30 -32.37 -30.02
CA PRO A 33 8.25 -32.85 -28.63
C PRO A 33 9.33 -32.22 -27.75
N GLY A 34 10.53 -31.97 -28.31
CA GLY A 34 11.62 -31.29 -27.61
C GLY A 34 11.28 -29.86 -27.20
N ASN A 35 10.61 -29.09 -28.07
CA ASN A 35 10.16 -27.74 -27.72
C ASN A 35 9.13 -27.77 -26.59
N ILE A 36 8.18 -28.71 -26.63
CA ILE A 36 7.17 -28.84 -25.58
C ILE A 36 7.81 -29.24 -24.25
N ALA A 37 8.75 -30.19 -24.25
CA ALA A 37 9.48 -30.60 -23.06
C ALA A 37 10.29 -29.43 -22.47
N TYR A 38 11.00 -28.67 -23.32
CA TYR A 38 11.77 -27.50 -22.91
C TYR A 38 10.90 -26.44 -22.23
N TYR A 39 9.79 -26.02 -22.86
CA TYR A 39 8.92 -25.00 -22.27
C TYR A 39 8.15 -25.50 -21.06
N THR A 40 7.79 -26.78 -21.01
CA THR A 40 7.22 -27.40 -19.80
C THR A 40 8.21 -27.33 -18.63
N LEU A 41 9.48 -27.69 -18.86
CA LEU A 41 10.52 -27.63 -17.83
C LEU A 41 10.78 -26.19 -17.35
N LEU A 42 10.74 -25.23 -18.27
CA LEU A 42 10.87 -23.81 -17.95
C LEU A 42 9.72 -23.33 -17.05
N HIS A 43 8.48 -23.77 -17.31
CA HIS A 43 7.33 -23.48 -16.46
C HIS A 43 7.47 -24.09 -15.06
N LEU A 44 7.92 -25.35 -14.95
CA LEU A 44 8.14 -26.00 -13.65
C LEU A 44 9.24 -25.30 -12.84
N ARG A 45 10.37 -24.95 -13.47
CA ARG A 45 11.47 -24.23 -12.81
C ARG A 45 11.08 -22.85 -12.29
N SER A 46 10.02 -22.26 -12.84
CA SER A 46 9.49 -20.98 -12.36
C SER A 46 8.65 -21.11 -11.08
N GLY A 47 8.46 -22.32 -10.54
CA GLY A 47 7.68 -22.57 -9.31
C GLY A 47 6.17 -22.42 -9.52
N ARG A 48 5.69 -22.50 -10.76
CA ARG A 48 4.29 -22.24 -11.13
C ARG A 48 3.52 -23.52 -11.34
N ARG A 49 2.33 -23.57 -10.76
CA ARG A 49 1.39 -24.70 -10.85
C ARG A 49 0.48 -24.56 -12.05
N SER A 50 -0.05 -25.67 -12.54
CA SER A 50 -0.91 -25.72 -13.72
C SER A 50 -2.25 -24.96 -13.57
N HIS A 51 -2.64 -24.54 -12.37
CA HIS A 51 -3.93 -23.89 -12.09
C HIS A 51 -3.88 -22.37 -11.85
N SER A 52 -2.71 -21.73 -11.76
CA SER A 52 -2.61 -20.35 -11.23
C SER A 52 -2.35 -19.26 -12.28
N ALA A 53 -2.80 -19.41 -13.52
CA ALA A 53 -2.65 -18.36 -14.55
C ALA A 53 -3.86 -17.40 -14.57
N SER A 54 -3.91 -16.45 -13.64
CA SER A 54 -4.84 -15.31 -13.73
C SER A 54 -4.19 -14.15 -14.50
N ARG A 55 -5.01 -13.17 -14.93
CA ARG A 55 -4.52 -11.91 -15.54
C ARG A 55 -3.86 -10.96 -14.53
N SER A 56 -3.85 -11.32 -13.24
CA SER A 56 -3.23 -10.54 -12.17
C SER A 56 -1.86 -11.06 -11.75
N ASP A 57 -1.40 -12.19 -12.30
CA ASP A 57 -0.02 -12.67 -12.10
C ASP A 57 0.93 -11.79 -12.92
N ALA A 58 1.73 -10.95 -12.27
CA ALA A 58 2.70 -10.04 -12.90
C ALA A 58 3.77 -10.78 -13.72
N MET A 59 4.08 -12.03 -13.36
CA MET A 59 5.02 -12.85 -14.12
C MET A 59 4.32 -13.72 -15.17
N GLY A 60 2.99 -13.73 -15.22
CA GLY A 60 2.17 -14.50 -16.14
C GLY A 60 2.38 -14.09 -17.59
N SER A 61 2.62 -15.05 -18.49
CA SER A 61 2.87 -14.74 -19.92
C SER A 61 1.71 -13.97 -20.57
N ARG A 62 0.46 -14.24 -20.16
CA ARG A 62 -0.70 -13.50 -20.62
C ARG A 62 -0.75 -12.06 -20.08
N THR A 63 -0.30 -11.85 -18.85
CA THR A 63 -0.23 -10.54 -18.21
C THR A 63 0.87 -9.68 -18.83
N GLN A 64 2.04 -10.27 -19.09
CA GLN A 64 3.15 -9.60 -19.80
C GLN A 64 2.78 -9.18 -21.22
N LEU A 65 1.94 -9.96 -21.92
CA LEU A 65 1.46 -9.62 -23.27
C LEU A 65 0.35 -8.56 -23.29
N VAL A 66 -0.43 -8.45 -22.22
CA VAL A 66 -1.59 -7.52 -22.14
C VAL A 66 -1.25 -6.25 -21.36
N GLY A 67 -0.18 -6.25 -20.57
CA GLY A 67 0.25 -5.12 -19.74
C GLY A 67 -0.61 -4.89 -18.50
N HIS A 68 -1.44 -5.85 -18.08
CA HIS A 68 -2.35 -5.68 -16.94
C HIS A 68 -1.60 -5.58 -15.59
N SER A 69 -0.40 -6.14 -15.50
CA SER A 69 0.48 -6.00 -14.34
C SER A 69 1.93 -6.06 -14.82
N ARG A 70 2.83 -5.38 -14.11
CA ARG A 70 4.27 -5.33 -14.42
C ARG A 70 5.08 -5.58 -13.15
N VAL A 71 6.32 -6.01 -13.32
CA VAL A 71 7.30 -6.11 -12.24
C VAL A 71 8.23 -4.93 -12.37
N ASP A 72 8.27 -4.09 -11.34
CA ASP A 72 9.20 -2.98 -11.21
C ASP A 72 10.29 -3.36 -10.19
N SER A 73 11.53 -2.93 -10.42
CA SER A 73 12.63 -3.18 -9.49
C SER A 73 12.57 -2.18 -8.35
N LEU A 74 12.84 -2.63 -7.13
CA LEU A 74 12.98 -1.72 -5.98
C LEU A 74 14.16 -0.75 -6.13
N ALA A 75 15.13 -1.08 -6.97
CA ALA A 75 16.27 -0.21 -7.28
C ALA A 75 15.98 0.80 -8.40
N ASP A 76 14.78 0.75 -9.00
CA ASP A 76 14.41 1.72 -10.03
C ASP A 76 14.26 3.10 -9.39
N ALA A 77 14.81 4.12 -10.06
CA ALA A 77 14.71 5.50 -9.61
C ALA A 77 13.25 6.00 -9.71
N VAL A 78 12.80 6.70 -8.67
CA VAL A 78 11.48 7.29 -8.53
C VAL A 78 11.66 8.78 -8.26
N GLY A 79 11.16 9.63 -9.15
CA GLY A 79 11.27 11.09 -9.02
C GLY A 79 11.61 11.78 -10.34
N GLY A 80 11.49 13.11 -10.35
CA GLY A 80 11.92 13.94 -11.46
C GLY A 80 13.45 14.14 -11.49
N PRO A 81 14.01 14.61 -12.61
CA PRO A 81 15.45 14.85 -12.75
C PRO A 81 16.02 15.92 -11.80
N ASP A 82 15.14 16.66 -11.12
CA ASP A 82 15.49 17.78 -10.24
C ASP A 82 15.70 17.37 -8.76
N ALA A 83 15.58 16.09 -8.41
CA ALA A 83 15.86 15.62 -7.05
C ALA A 83 17.38 15.59 -6.79
N GLU A 84 17.83 16.17 -5.67
CA GLU A 84 19.26 16.21 -5.28
C GLU A 84 19.87 14.82 -5.11
N GLU A 85 19.07 13.85 -4.65
CA GLU A 85 19.41 12.43 -4.63
C GLU A 85 18.33 11.61 -5.34
N PRO A 86 18.69 10.68 -6.24
CA PRO A 86 17.73 9.81 -6.90
C PRO A 86 17.15 8.82 -5.87
N LEU A 87 15.94 9.10 -5.41
CA LEU A 87 15.15 8.17 -4.59
C LEU A 87 14.88 6.90 -5.38
N THR A 88 14.99 5.74 -4.76
CA THR A 88 14.54 4.48 -5.36
C THR A 88 13.13 4.12 -4.91
N LEU A 89 12.45 3.24 -5.65
CA LEU A 89 11.16 2.69 -5.23
C LEU A 89 11.25 2.00 -3.86
N GLY A 90 12.38 1.36 -3.57
CA GLY A 90 12.67 0.77 -2.26
C GLY A 90 12.71 1.80 -1.14
N ASP A 91 13.35 2.94 -1.37
CA ASP A 91 13.46 4.02 -0.37
C ASP A 91 12.08 4.62 -0.07
N VAL A 92 11.28 4.86 -1.11
CA VAL A 92 9.91 5.37 -0.96
C VAL A 92 9.03 4.42 -0.15
N LEU A 93 9.13 3.11 -0.40
CA LEU A 93 8.35 2.10 0.31
C LEU A 93 8.85 1.83 1.74
N ALA A 94 10.15 2.04 1.99
CA ALA A 94 10.76 1.89 3.30
C ALA A 94 10.57 3.12 4.20
N SER A 95 10.25 4.28 3.61
CA SER A 95 10.08 5.51 4.37
C SER A 95 8.87 5.46 5.28
N ASP A 96 9.08 5.81 6.56
CA ASP A 96 8.02 6.11 7.51
C ASP A 96 7.55 7.57 7.42
N THR A 97 8.15 8.38 6.53
CA THR A 97 7.70 9.75 6.28
C THR A 97 6.33 9.74 5.62
N GLU A 98 5.47 10.65 6.05
CA GLU A 98 4.16 10.81 5.46
C GLU A 98 4.24 11.17 3.98
N ASP A 99 3.34 10.60 3.17
CA ASP A 99 3.28 10.85 1.73
C ASP A 99 3.04 12.36 1.46
N PRO A 100 3.88 13.02 0.63
CA PRO A 100 3.70 14.43 0.31
C PRO A 100 2.34 14.73 -0.32
N SER A 101 1.75 13.79 -1.07
CA SER A 101 0.42 13.95 -1.65
C SER A 101 -0.68 13.98 -0.57
N GLN A 102 -0.54 13.15 0.47
CA GLN A 102 -1.44 13.16 1.62
C GLN A 102 -1.26 14.41 2.48
N THR A 103 -0.02 14.85 2.65
CA THR A 103 0.29 16.13 3.32
C THR A 103 -0.38 17.29 2.57
N ALA A 104 -0.26 17.33 1.24
CA ALA A 104 -0.89 18.35 0.41
C ALA A 104 -2.42 18.30 0.48
N ALA A 105 -3.03 17.11 0.40
CA ALA A 105 -4.48 16.93 0.54
C ALA A 105 -4.99 17.44 1.89
N ARG A 106 -4.33 17.04 2.99
CA ARG A 106 -4.67 17.51 4.34
C ARG A 106 -4.52 19.03 4.47
N ASN A 107 -3.49 19.62 3.87
CA ASN A 107 -3.32 21.08 3.86
C ASN A 107 -4.47 21.79 3.14
N LEU A 108 -4.94 21.25 2.01
CA LEU A 108 -6.11 21.79 1.30
C LEU A 108 -7.38 21.70 2.15
N ASP A 109 -7.61 20.57 2.82
CA ASP A 109 -8.77 20.39 3.70
C ASP A 109 -8.74 21.36 4.89
N TRP A 110 -7.57 21.56 5.51
CA TRP A 110 -7.39 22.53 6.59
C TRP A 110 -7.55 23.97 6.11
N GLN A 111 -7.02 24.33 4.95
CA GLN A 111 -7.21 25.67 4.37
C GLN A 111 -8.70 25.95 4.12
N ALA A 112 -9.43 24.97 3.58
CA ALA A 112 -10.85 25.09 3.34
C ALA A 112 -11.64 25.24 4.67
N LEU A 113 -11.28 24.46 5.70
CA LEU A 113 -11.89 24.60 7.03
C LEU A 113 -11.61 25.98 7.64
N VAL A 114 -10.34 26.41 7.65
CA VAL A 114 -9.90 27.69 8.24
C VAL A 114 -10.63 28.87 7.60
N ALA A 115 -10.88 28.82 6.29
CA ALA A 115 -11.66 29.84 5.57
C ALA A 115 -13.11 29.98 6.06
N THR A 116 -13.66 28.97 6.74
CA THR A 116 -15.04 28.98 7.27
C THR A 116 -15.14 29.36 8.76
N LEU A 117 -14.00 29.47 9.46
CA LEU A 117 -13.98 29.72 10.90
C LEU A 117 -14.24 31.20 11.22
N ASP A 118 -14.98 31.44 12.31
CA ASP A 118 -15.14 32.77 12.87
C ASP A 118 -13.93 33.20 13.73
N GLU A 119 -13.83 34.49 14.02
CA GLU A 119 -12.70 35.08 14.77
C GLU A 119 -12.44 34.36 16.10
N TRP A 120 -13.49 33.92 16.79
CA TRP A 120 -13.40 33.20 18.06
C TRP A 120 -12.88 31.77 17.89
N ALA A 121 -13.36 31.04 16.89
CA ALA A 121 -12.86 29.70 16.59
C ALA A 121 -11.40 29.74 16.11
N LEU A 122 -11.01 30.77 15.34
CA LEU A 122 -9.62 31.01 14.96
C LEU A 122 -8.74 31.31 16.16
N ALA A 123 -9.17 32.15 17.10
CA ALA A 123 -8.41 32.45 18.32
C ALA A 123 -8.16 31.18 19.16
N VAL A 124 -9.17 30.31 19.28
CA VAL A 124 -9.00 29.01 19.94
C VAL A 124 -8.07 28.09 19.15
N LEU A 125 -8.18 28.05 17.82
CA LEU A 125 -7.33 27.23 16.97
C LEU A 125 -5.85 27.65 17.07
N HIS A 126 -5.55 28.95 17.00
CA HIS A 126 -4.20 29.48 17.17
C HIS A 126 -3.64 29.17 18.55
N CYS A 127 -4.43 29.36 19.61
CA CYS A 127 -4.03 28.98 20.96
C CYS A 127 -3.66 27.50 21.09
N LEU A 128 -4.40 26.61 20.42
CA LEU A 128 -4.11 25.18 20.42
C LEU A 128 -2.86 24.85 19.58
N ALA A 129 -2.67 25.54 18.45
CA ALA A 129 -1.52 25.36 17.57
C ALA A 129 -0.21 25.86 18.20
N ASP A 130 -0.26 26.97 18.94
CA ASP A 130 0.89 27.56 19.65
C ASP A 130 1.17 26.88 21.01
N GLU A 131 0.41 25.82 21.36
CA GLU A 131 0.48 25.10 22.64
C GLU A 131 0.28 25.99 23.88
N VAL A 132 -0.44 27.11 23.71
CA VAL A 132 -0.73 28.08 24.75
C VAL A 132 -1.94 27.64 25.58
N ARG A 133 -2.02 28.07 26.84
CA ARG A 133 -3.15 27.76 27.71
C ARG A 133 -4.38 28.56 27.28
N LEU A 134 -5.54 27.91 27.17
CA LEU A 134 -6.85 28.56 26.88
C LEU A 134 -7.22 29.69 27.88
N GLN A 135 -6.59 29.72 29.04
CA GLN A 135 -6.78 30.80 30.02
C GLN A 135 -6.20 32.13 29.53
N GLU A 136 -5.15 32.08 28.70
CA GLU A 136 -4.52 33.28 28.12
C GLU A 136 -5.45 33.92 27.08
N VAL A 137 -6.14 33.11 26.27
CA VAL A 137 -7.22 33.56 25.37
C VAL A 137 -8.34 34.23 26.14
N ALA A 138 -8.75 33.63 27.27
CA ALA A 138 -9.78 34.21 28.13
C ALA A 138 -9.38 35.60 28.64
N THR A 139 -8.12 35.76 29.08
CA THR A 139 -7.58 37.05 29.52
C THR A 139 -7.43 38.07 28.38
N GLN A 140 -6.96 37.64 27.20
CA GLN A 140 -6.78 38.51 26.03
C GLN A 140 -8.11 39.09 25.52
N HIS A 141 -9.17 38.28 25.53
CA HIS A 141 -10.49 38.71 25.08
C HIS A 141 -11.40 39.21 26.22
N GLY A 142 -10.91 39.25 27.47
CA GLY A 142 -11.67 39.75 28.61
C GLY A 142 -12.92 38.92 28.95
N VAL A 143 -12.93 37.63 28.63
CA VAL A 143 -14.07 36.72 28.81
C VAL A 143 -13.80 35.66 29.88
N SER A 144 -14.87 35.02 30.37
CA SER A 144 -14.72 33.90 31.29
C SER A 144 -14.17 32.65 30.58
N ARG A 145 -13.53 31.77 31.35
CA ARG A 145 -13.06 30.46 30.88
C ARG A 145 -14.21 29.61 30.30
N SER A 146 -15.43 29.72 30.84
CA SER A 146 -16.58 28.98 30.33
C SER A 146 -16.98 29.42 28.92
N THR A 147 -16.84 30.70 28.59
CA THR A 147 -17.10 31.22 27.24
C THR A 147 -16.09 30.67 26.24
N VAL A 148 -14.80 30.68 26.57
CA VAL A 148 -13.74 30.08 25.72
C VAL A 148 -13.96 28.58 25.55
N GLN A 149 -14.41 27.88 26.59
CA GLN A 149 -14.79 26.48 26.51
C GLN A 149 -15.95 26.25 25.53
N GLY A 150 -16.92 27.16 25.49
CA GLY A 150 -18.01 27.16 24.51
C GLY A 150 -17.49 27.32 23.07
N TRP A 151 -16.56 28.26 22.84
CA TRP A 151 -15.90 28.43 21.54
C TRP A 151 -15.14 27.16 21.11
N ARG A 152 -14.41 26.53 22.03
CA ARG A 152 -13.71 25.26 21.76
C ARG A 152 -14.66 24.13 21.37
N ASN A 153 -15.78 24.00 22.07
CA ASN A 153 -16.78 22.98 21.75
C ASN A 153 -17.39 23.23 20.37
N ARG A 154 -17.66 24.49 20.01
CA ARG A 154 -18.14 24.86 18.67
C ARG A 154 -17.11 24.56 17.58
N LEU A 155 -15.83 24.87 17.80
CA LEU A 155 -14.74 24.49 16.89
C LEU A 155 -14.69 22.97 16.71
N THR A 156 -14.84 22.20 17.79
CA THR A 156 -14.85 20.72 17.73
C THR A 156 -16.00 20.21 16.87
N GLU A 157 -17.20 20.80 16.99
CA GLU A 157 -18.36 20.43 16.18
C GLU A 157 -18.15 20.76 14.70
N LEU A 158 -17.58 21.93 14.40
CA LEU A 158 -17.24 22.33 13.03
C LEU A 158 -16.25 21.37 12.40
N VAL A 159 -15.16 21.04 13.11
CA VAL A 159 -14.16 20.05 12.66
C VAL A 159 -14.82 18.70 12.36
N ARG A 160 -15.70 18.21 13.25
CA ARG A 160 -16.42 16.95 13.04
C ARG A 160 -17.37 17.00 11.84
N SER A 161 -18.07 18.13 11.64
CA SER A 161 -19.00 18.29 10.52
C SER A 161 -18.29 18.37 9.18
N PHE A 162 -17.10 18.99 9.14
CA PHE A 162 -16.36 19.26 7.92
C PHE A 162 -15.45 18.10 7.50
N LEU A 163 -14.72 17.51 8.45
CA LEU A 163 -13.78 16.40 8.21
C LEU A 163 -14.39 15.02 8.43
N GLY A 164 -15.63 14.97 8.95
CA GLY A 164 -16.33 13.73 9.29
C GLY A 164 -16.16 13.30 10.75
N ALA A 165 -17.18 12.63 11.29
CA ALA A 165 -17.21 12.19 12.69
C ALA A 165 -16.11 11.17 13.03
N ASP A 166 -15.63 10.43 12.03
CA ASP A 166 -14.66 9.34 12.17
C ASP A 166 -13.22 9.79 11.96
N VAL A 167 -12.95 11.09 11.77
CA VAL A 167 -11.59 11.58 11.44
C VAL A 167 -10.54 11.15 12.47
N LEU A 168 -10.89 11.15 13.75
CA LEU A 168 -10.00 10.70 14.82
C LEU A 168 -9.71 9.19 14.76
N HIS A 169 -10.70 8.39 14.34
CA HIS A 169 -10.51 6.96 14.15
C HIS A 169 -9.66 6.68 12.92
N LEU A 170 -9.86 7.43 11.83
CA LEU A 170 -9.08 7.32 10.60
C LEU A 170 -7.60 7.68 10.82
N ILE A 171 -7.31 8.74 11.57
CA ILE A 171 -5.92 9.15 11.89
C ILE A 171 -5.19 8.08 12.72
N GLN A 172 -5.90 7.38 13.60
CA GLN A 172 -5.31 6.34 14.45
C GLN A 172 -5.14 5.00 13.75
N ARG A 173 -5.76 4.81 12.57
CA ARG A 173 -5.77 3.52 11.90
C ARG A 173 -4.48 3.33 11.09
N THR A 174 -3.73 2.28 11.43
CA THR A 174 -2.61 1.84 10.60
C THR A 174 -3.15 1.41 9.23
N PRO A 175 -2.52 1.81 8.10
CA PRO A 175 -3.00 1.38 6.81
C PRO A 175 -2.93 -0.16 6.68
N GLN A 176 -4.02 -0.76 6.20
CA GLN A 176 -4.22 -2.22 6.22
C GLN A 176 -3.12 -3.01 5.49
N TRP A 177 -2.50 -2.44 4.45
CA TRP A 177 -1.39 -3.10 3.76
C TRP A 177 -0.15 -3.26 4.64
N ARG A 178 0.10 -2.31 5.54
CA ARG A 178 1.22 -2.32 6.48
C ARG A 178 0.98 -3.34 7.59
N GLU A 179 -0.26 -3.45 8.08
CA GLU A 179 -0.67 -4.53 9.00
C GLU A 179 -0.45 -5.91 8.36
N ASN A 180 -0.85 -6.08 7.09
CA ASN A 180 -0.65 -7.33 6.35
C ASN A 180 0.84 -7.67 6.17
N LEU A 181 1.70 -6.69 5.87
CA LEU A 181 3.14 -6.90 5.75
C LEU A 181 3.78 -7.29 7.09
N THR A 182 3.39 -6.63 8.19
CA THR A 182 3.88 -6.97 9.53
C THR A 182 3.47 -8.40 9.89
N ALA A 183 2.20 -8.77 9.70
CA ALA A 183 1.71 -10.12 9.95
C ALA A 183 2.46 -11.18 9.11
N LEU A 184 2.79 -10.86 7.84
CA LEU A 184 3.55 -11.75 6.98
C LEU A 184 5.01 -11.91 7.45
N ARG A 185 5.64 -10.81 7.89
CA ARG A 185 7.00 -10.83 8.47
C ARG A 185 7.03 -11.68 9.75
N GLU A 186 6.06 -11.51 10.64
CA GLU A 186 5.92 -12.30 11.87
C GLU A 186 5.72 -13.80 11.56
N GLN A 187 4.85 -14.13 10.60
CA GLN A 187 4.69 -15.52 10.18
C GLN A 187 5.99 -16.14 9.66
N LEU A 188 6.77 -15.40 8.88
CA LEU A 188 8.06 -15.88 8.37
C LEU A 188 9.09 -16.05 9.49
N ALA A 189 9.14 -15.12 10.45
CA ALA A 189 10.00 -15.21 11.62
C ALA A 189 9.68 -16.45 12.46
N CYS A 190 8.40 -16.67 12.81
CA CYS A 190 7.97 -17.87 13.54
C CYS A 190 8.28 -19.17 12.78
N ARG A 191 8.18 -19.16 11.45
CA ARG A 191 8.60 -20.33 10.62
C ARG A 191 10.10 -20.58 10.69
N GLY A 192 10.92 -19.51 10.71
CA GLY A 192 12.36 -19.61 10.90
C GLY A 192 12.72 -20.20 12.26
N GLU A 193 12.11 -19.69 13.33
CA GLU A 193 12.30 -20.18 14.71
C GLU A 193 11.94 -21.66 14.85
N ARG A 194 10.80 -22.08 14.28
CA ARG A 194 10.39 -23.50 14.30
C ARG A 194 11.35 -24.41 13.55
N ARG A 195 12.02 -23.93 12.51
CA ARG A 195 13.04 -24.69 11.76
C ARG A 195 14.36 -24.80 12.53
N LEU A 196 14.69 -23.80 13.34
CA LEU A 196 15.89 -23.83 14.18
C LEU A 196 15.69 -24.68 15.44
N ALA A 197 14.45 -24.85 15.88
CA ALA A 197 14.06 -25.67 17.03
C ALA A 197 13.82 -27.16 16.70
N ALA A 198 13.90 -27.56 15.43
CA ALA A 198 13.71 -28.93 14.94
C ALA A 198 15.03 -29.49 14.42
#